data_AF-W1VNV3-F1
#
_entry.id   AF-W1VNV3-F1
#
_cell.length_a   1.000
_cell.length_b   1.000
_cell.length_c   1.000
_cell.angle_alpha   90.00
_cell.angle_beta   90.00
_cell.angle_gamma   90.00
#
_symmetry.space_group_name_H-M   'P 1'
#
loop_
_entity.id
_entity.type
_entity.pdbx_description
1 polymer ?
#
loop_
_entity_poly.entity_id
_entity_poly.type
_entity_poly.pdbx_seq_one_letter_code
_entity_poly.pdbx_strand_id
1 'polypeptide(L)'
;MFTFKDEIIQELAGIEEAGLTKRERIITSAQGSEVETESGPALNFCANNYLGLADDSRVREAAQDALEQWGFGMSSVRFICGTQSPHRELERELADWLGTDDAILFS
;
A
#
# COMPACT_ATOMS: atom_id res chain seq x y z
N MET A 1 9.93 -26.10 -30.67
CA MET A 1 10.53 -25.07 -29.79
C MET A 1 9.38 -24.44 -29.03
N PHE A 2 8.92 -25.13 -28.00
CA PHE A 2 7.94 -24.67 -27.04
C PHE A 2 8.54 -25.03 -25.70
N THR A 3 8.95 -24.05 -24.92
CA THR A 3 9.66 -24.35 -23.68
C THR A 3 8.99 -23.57 -22.56
N PHE A 4 9.21 -22.26 -22.44
CA PHE A 4 8.73 -21.56 -21.25
C PHE A 4 7.23 -21.19 -21.23
N LYS A 5 6.65 -20.73 -22.35
CA LYS A 5 5.24 -20.30 -22.36
C LYS A 5 4.29 -21.47 -22.08
N ASP A 6 4.57 -22.63 -22.64
CA ASP A 6 3.75 -23.83 -22.49
C ASP A 6 3.87 -24.41 -21.07
N GLU A 7 5.07 -24.35 -20.48
CA GLU A 7 5.29 -24.67 -19.06
C GLU A 7 4.43 -23.77 -18.15
N ILE A 8 4.40 -22.45 -18.39
CA ILE A 8 3.55 -21.53 -17.61
C ILE A 8 2.07 -21.86 -17.78
N ILE A 9 1.61 -22.15 -19.00
CA ILE A 9 0.20 -22.51 -19.24
C ILE A 9 -0.16 -23.80 -18.50
N GLN A 10 0.74 -24.79 -18.53
CA GLN A 10 0.52 -26.06 -17.84
C GLN A 10 0.49 -25.89 -16.32
N GLU A 11 1.38 -25.08 -15.75
CA GLU A 11 1.41 -24.78 -14.32
C GLU A 11 0.13 -24.04 -13.89
N LEU A 12 -0.31 -23.04 -14.67
CA LEU A 12 -1.56 -22.31 -14.40
C LEU A 12 -2.78 -23.23 -14.47
N ALA A 13 -2.81 -24.18 -15.43
CA ALA A 13 -3.87 -25.17 -15.50
C ALA A 13 -3.88 -26.08 -14.26
N GLY A 14 -2.71 -26.50 -13.78
CA GLY A 14 -2.57 -27.27 -12.54
C GLY A 14 -3.04 -26.50 -11.29
N ILE A 15 -2.72 -25.21 -11.19
CA ILE A 15 -3.18 -24.33 -10.11
C ILE A 15 -4.71 -24.18 -10.12
N GLU A 16 -5.31 -24.04 -11.31
CA GLU A 16 -6.77 -23.94 -11.47
C GLU A 16 -7.45 -25.27 -11.09
N GLU A 17 -6.95 -26.41 -11.60
CA GLU A 17 -7.49 -27.74 -11.28
C GLU A 17 -7.40 -28.04 -9.79
N ALA A 18 -6.33 -27.60 -9.13
CA ALA A 18 -6.15 -27.73 -7.68
C ALA A 18 -7.00 -26.75 -6.84
N GLY A 19 -7.72 -25.81 -7.47
CA GLY A 19 -8.50 -24.79 -6.76
C GLY A 19 -7.64 -23.77 -6.00
N LEU A 20 -6.37 -23.60 -6.40
CA LEU A 20 -5.41 -22.70 -5.77
C LEU A 20 -5.40 -21.30 -6.41
N THR A 21 -6.14 -21.13 -7.51
CA THR A 21 -6.29 -19.82 -8.17
C THR A 21 -6.92 -18.82 -7.22
N LYS A 22 -6.19 -17.74 -6.95
CA LYS A 22 -6.70 -16.59 -6.20
C LYS A 22 -7.33 -15.63 -7.19
N ARG A 23 -8.62 -15.38 -7.03
CA ARG A 23 -9.35 -14.36 -7.78
C ARG A 23 -9.49 -13.13 -6.90
N GLU A 24 -9.16 -11.98 -7.44
CA GLU A 24 -9.33 -10.71 -6.76
C GLU A 24 -10.83 -10.41 -6.59
N ARG A 25 -11.17 -9.75 -5.48
CA ARG A 25 -12.50 -9.21 -5.23
C ARG A 25 -12.38 -7.70 -5.18
N ILE A 26 -13.13 -7.02 -6.04
CA ILE A 26 -13.04 -5.57 -6.17
C ILE A 26 -13.81 -4.92 -5.02
N ILE A 27 -13.11 -4.09 -4.25
CA ILE A 27 -13.69 -3.18 -3.25
C ILE A 27 -13.94 -1.83 -3.94
N THR A 28 -15.14 -1.28 -3.79
CA THR A 28 -15.62 -0.07 -4.48
C THR A 28 -15.82 1.14 -3.55
N SER A 29 -15.47 1.00 -2.27
CA SER A 29 -15.48 2.07 -1.27
C SER A 29 -14.07 2.37 -0.74
N ALA A 30 -13.96 3.39 0.12
CA ALA A 30 -12.81 3.53 1.00
C ALA A 30 -12.70 2.33 1.98
N GLN A 31 -11.52 2.14 2.56
CA GLN A 31 -11.24 1.05 3.48
C GLN A 31 -11.84 1.31 4.87
N GLY A 32 -12.46 0.29 5.48
CA GLY A 32 -13.12 0.41 6.78
C GLY A 32 -13.55 -0.94 7.34
N SER A 33 -14.26 -0.92 8.48
CA SER A 33 -14.91 -2.11 9.02
C SER A 33 -16.05 -2.60 8.12
N GLU A 34 -16.71 -1.69 7.42
CA GLU A 34 -17.67 -1.94 6.36
C GLU A 34 -17.09 -1.45 5.03
N VAL A 35 -17.21 -2.26 3.98
CA VAL A 35 -16.76 -1.94 2.63
C VAL A 35 -17.84 -2.28 1.62
N GLU A 36 -17.84 -1.57 0.49
CA GLU A 36 -18.65 -1.94 -0.67
C GLU A 36 -17.84 -2.84 -1.59
N THR A 37 -18.51 -3.84 -2.16
CA THR A 37 -17.97 -4.73 -3.19
C THR A 37 -18.90 -4.74 -4.40
N GLU A 38 -18.48 -5.36 -5.50
CA GLU A 38 -19.38 -5.58 -6.65
C GLU A 38 -20.65 -6.40 -6.30
N SER A 39 -20.63 -7.14 -5.20
CA SER A 39 -21.78 -7.90 -4.69
C SER A 39 -22.60 -7.15 -3.63
N GLY A 40 -22.22 -5.92 -3.26
CA GLY A 40 -22.83 -5.11 -2.22
C GLY A 40 -22.00 -4.96 -0.94
N PRO A 41 -22.59 -4.43 0.14
CA PRO A 41 -21.90 -4.12 1.38
C PRO A 41 -21.48 -5.37 2.15
N ALA A 42 -20.30 -5.33 2.77
CA ALA A 42 -19.76 -6.42 3.57
C ALA A 42 -18.92 -5.91 4.76
N LEU A 43 -18.89 -6.69 5.84
CA LEU A 43 -17.95 -6.47 6.94
C LEU A 43 -16.56 -7.02 6.58
N ASN A 44 -15.52 -6.20 6.75
CA ASN A 44 -14.16 -6.56 6.39
C ASN A 44 -13.35 -7.06 7.60
N PHE A 45 -13.26 -8.38 7.75
CA PHE A 45 -12.49 -9.05 8.80
C PHE A 45 -11.12 -9.56 8.34
N CYS A 46 -10.65 -9.17 7.16
CA CYS A 46 -9.37 -9.61 6.60
C CYS A 46 -8.46 -8.44 6.21
N ALA A 47 -8.66 -7.27 6.82
CA ALA A 47 -7.81 -6.10 6.63
C ALA A 47 -6.70 -6.01 7.68
N ASN A 48 -5.59 -5.37 7.30
CA ASN A 48 -4.53 -4.97 8.23
C ASN A 48 -4.78 -3.56 8.83
N ASN A 49 -6.01 -3.04 8.71
CA ASN A 49 -6.39 -1.70 9.19
C ASN A 49 -6.77 -1.71 10.68
N TYR A 50 -5.86 -2.18 11.54
CA TYR A 50 -6.15 -2.47 12.95
C TYR A 50 -6.67 -1.28 13.75
N LEU A 51 -6.13 -0.09 13.49
CA LEU A 51 -6.50 1.15 14.18
C LEU A 51 -7.53 1.98 13.43
N GLY A 52 -8.02 1.51 12.27
CA GLY A 52 -9.00 2.25 11.46
C GLY A 52 -8.43 3.47 10.73
N LEU A 53 -7.10 3.62 10.62
CA LEU A 53 -6.46 4.83 10.11
C LEU A 53 -6.44 4.93 8.57
N ALA A 54 -6.78 3.87 7.84
CA ALA A 54 -6.70 3.86 6.37
C ALA A 54 -7.58 4.90 5.65
N ASP A 55 -8.68 5.36 6.27
CA ASP A 55 -9.55 6.43 5.76
C ASP A 55 -9.83 7.52 6.82
N ASP A 56 -8.96 7.62 7.84
CA ASP A 56 -9.09 8.63 8.90
C ASP A 56 -8.94 10.05 8.31
N SER A 57 -9.86 10.95 8.65
CA SER A 57 -9.91 12.29 8.07
C SER A 57 -8.62 13.08 8.31
N ARG A 58 -7.98 12.91 9.47
CA ARG A 58 -6.73 13.62 9.82
C ARG A 58 -5.58 13.20 8.90
N VAL A 59 -5.52 11.90 8.54
CA VAL A 59 -4.49 11.36 7.64
C VAL A 59 -4.73 11.84 6.21
N ARG A 60 -5.99 11.85 5.75
CA ARG A 60 -6.34 12.34 4.41
C ARG A 60 -6.07 13.83 4.25
N GLU A 61 -6.46 14.64 5.23
CA GLU A 61 -6.22 16.09 5.24
C GLU A 61 -4.71 16.38 5.20
N ALA A 62 -3.91 15.72 6.06
CA ALA A 62 -2.46 15.87 6.03
C ALA A 62 -1.83 15.47 4.68
N ALA A 63 -2.35 14.43 4.02
CA ALA A 63 -1.89 14.04 2.69
C ALA A 63 -2.26 15.08 1.61
N GLN A 64 -3.45 15.67 1.68
CA GLN A 64 -3.89 16.73 0.77
C GLN A 64 -3.02 17.98 0.91
N ASP A 65 -2.78 18.42 2.15
CA ASP A 65 -1.93 19.57 2.44
C ASP A 65 -0.48 19.33 1.97
N ALA A 66 0.04 18.12 2.18
CA ALA A 66 1.38 17.76 1.74
C ALA A 66 1.51 17.75 0.20
N LEU A 67 0.48 17.28 -0.52
CA LEU A 67 0.47 17.32 -1.99
C LEU A 67 0.50 18.75 -2.53
N GLU A 68 -0.29 19.65 -1.93
CA GLU A 68 -0.31 21.06 -2.31
C GLU A 68 1.05 21.74 -2.02
N GLN A 69 1.63 21.46 -0.86
CA GLN A 69 2.87 22.12 -0.43
C GLN A 69 4.13 21.57 -1.11
N TRP A 70 4.24 20.26 -1.27
CA TRP A 70 5.48 19.56 -1.64
C TRP A 70 5.45 18.95 -3.05
N GLY A 71 4.28 18.89 -3.68
CA GLY A 71 4.06 18.26 -4.98
C GLY A 71 3.84 16.76 -4.89
N PHE A 72 3.54 16.15 -6.04
CA PHE A 72 3.12 14.74 -6.12
C PHE A 72 4.26 13.73 -5.94
N GLY A 73 5.45 14.02 -6.45
CA GLY A 73 6.55 13.06 -6.43
C GLY A 73 7.91 13.68 -6.71
N MET A 74 8.94 13.06 -6.14
CA MET A 74 10.31 13.56 -6.21
C MET A 74 11.06 13.21 -7.50
N SER A 75 10.61 12.19 -8.22
CA SER A 75 11.23 11.70 -9.47
C SER A 75 12.76 11.48 -9.38
N SER A 76 13.26 11.15 -8.18
CA SER A 76 14.69 11.05 -7.88
C SER A 76 14.93 10.25 -6.61
N VAL A 77 16.14 9.71 -6.47
CA VAL A 77 16.62 9.07 -5.24
C VAL A 77 17.07 10.11 -4.21
N ARG A 78 17.09 9.72 -2.93
CA ARG A 78 17.35 10.59 -1.78
C ARG A 78 18.59 11.47 -1.91
N PHE A 79 19.72 10.90 -2.33
CA PHE A 79 21.01 11.62 -2.33
C PHE A 79 21.19 12.63 -3.47
N ILE A 80 20.38 12.55 -4.53
CA ILE A 80 20.49 13.47 -5.69
C ILE A 80 19.60 14.68 -5.47
N CYS A 81 18.29 14.49 -5.56
CA CYS A 81 17.30 15.54 -5.33
C CYS A 81 15.98 14.99 -4.79
N GLY A 82 16.00 13.79 -4.21
CA GLY A 82 14.81 13.11 -3.68
C GLY A 82 14.52 13.35 -2.19
N THR A 83 15.25 14.23 -1.50
CA THR A 83 15.06 14.49 -0.07
C THR A 83 14.45 15.87 0.15
N GLN A 84 13.22 15.91 0.67
CA GLN A 84 12.57 17.12 1.21
C GLN A 84 12.57 17.10 2.74
N SER A 85 12.30 18.25 3.38
CA SER A 85 12.22 18.38 4.84
C SER A 85 11.33 17.32 5.52
N PRO A 86 10.12 17.00 5.01
CA PRO A 86 9.25 16.00 5.65
C PRO A 86 9.89 14.60 5.78
N HIS A 87 10.83 14.25 4.88
CA HIS A 87 11.53 12.96 4.97
C HIS A 87 12.43 12.90 6.22
N ARG A 88 13.23 13.95 6.46
CA ARG A 88 14.12 14.00 7.64
C ARG A 88 13.34 14.26 8.93
N GLU A 89 12.21 14.95 8.87
CA GLU A 89 11.31 15.12 10.01
C GLU A 89 10.72 13.77 10.43
N LEU A 90 10.13 13.02 9.48
CA LEU A 90 9.58 11.70 9.75
C LEU A 90 10.63 10.70 10.27
N GLU A 91 11.85 10.70 9.70
CA GLU A 91 12.94 9.83 10.17
C GLU A 91 13.29 10.11 11.64
N ARG A 92 13.32 11.38 12.06
CA ARG A 92 13.57 11.74 13.47
C ARG A 92 12.41 11.36 14.37
N GLU A 93 11.17 11.66 13.97
CA GLU A 93 9.99 11.32 14.75
C GLU A 93 9.85 9.80 14.96
N LEU A 94 10.15 9.00 13.94
CA LEU A 94 10.16 7.54 14.05
C LEU A 94 11.26 7.05 14.99
N ALA A 95 12.47 7.62 14.88
CA ALA A 95 13.59 7.25 15.74
C ALA A 95 13.28 7.57 17.21
N ASP A 96 12.75 8.77 17.48
CA ASP A 96 12.33 9.21 18.81
C ASP A 96 11.20 8.33 19.37
N TRP A 97 10.21 7.99 18.54
CA TRP A 97 9.07 7.16 18.95
C TRP A 97 9.49 5.73 19.29
N LEU A 98 10.41 5.15 18.53
CA LEU A 98 10.89 3.77 18.73
C LEU A 98 12.07 3.67 19.71
N GLY A 99 12.66 4.80 20.12
CA GLY A 99 13.81 4.85 21.02
C GLY A 99 15.11 4.37 20.37
N THR A 100 15.32 4.68 19.08
CA THR A 100 16.51 4.34 18.30
C THR A 100 17.32 5.58 17.93
N ASP A 101 18.59 5.41 17.53
CA ASP A 101 19.47 6.55 17.23
C ASP A 101 19.10 7.34 15.96
N ASP A 102 18.61 6.65 14.91
CA ASP A 102 18.15 7.26 13.64
C ASP A 102 17.20 6.27 12.91
N ALA A 103 16.50 6.76 11.89
CA ALA A 103 15.68 5.93 11.01
C ALA A 103 15.94 6.25 9.53
N ILE A 104 15.59 5.30 8.65
CA ILE A 104 15.68 5.45 7.20
C ILE A 104 14.39 4.98 6.52
N LEU A 105 13.87 5.80 5.61
CA LEU A 105 12.68 5.48 4.82
C LEU A 105 13.00 4.58 3.61
N PHE A 106 12.05 3.71 3.28
CA PHE A 106 12.01 2.91 2.05
C PHE A 106 10.78 3.29 1.22
N SER A 107 10.89 3.15 -0.09
CA SER A 107 9.86 3.46 -1.10
C SER A 107 9.77 2.37 -2.14
#